data_AF-A0AA43QSV2-F1
#
_entry.id   AF-A0AA43QSV2-F1
#
_cell.length_a   1.000
_cell.length_b   1.000
_cell.length_c   1.000
_cell.angle_alpha   90.00
_cell.angle_beta   90.00
_cell.angle_gamma   90.00
#
_symmetry.space_group_name_H-M   'P 1'
#
loop_
_entity.id
_entity.type
_entity.pdbx_description
1 polymer ?
#
loop_
_entity_poly.entity_id
_entity_poly.type
_entity_poly.pdbx_seq_one_letter_code
_entity_poly.pdbx_strand_id
1 'polypeptide(L)'
;MVLLVTIAAQRYMVDVGFGRNGPTLPLLLENNAQEDAIAPGARVRLVRESLPQSLHPTDNSQKMWIYQHRGPSNKTHHHHPSVAGLEGEEERMEERENWIPTYAFTELEFFPQDFEVMKFCASRVRTSFFTYTVVVLKYLVEKDEEGRAVCVGTVQMLGGQVKRTVGGKSEVVKECRTEGERVKVLEDVFGIRLSEREKRGIMGTVAELRGVAS
;
A
#
# COMPACT_ATOMS: atom_id res chain seq x y z
N MET A 1 4.13 5.53 8.57
CA MET A 1 4.26 5.10 9.96
C MET A 1 4.07 3.60 9.97
N VAL A 2 4.99 2.86 10.58
CA VAL A 2 4.85 1.43 10.84
C VAL A 2 4.94 1.19 12.34
N LEU A 3 4.43 0.06 12.79
CA LEU A 3 4.59 -0.40 14.17
C LEU A 3 5.60 -1.54 14.20
N LEU A 4 6.52 -1.53 15.17
CA LEU A 4 7.39 -2.65 15.47
C LEU A 4 6.89 -3.31 16.75
N VAL A 5 6.45 -4.56 16.65
CA VAL A 5 5.80 -5.29 17.74
C VAL A 5 6.65 -6.49 18.13
N THR A 6 6.85 -6.70 19.43
CA THR A 6 7.57 -7.86 19.97
C THR A 6 6.61 -8.86 20.57
N ILE A 7 6.66 -10.12 20.12
CA ILE A 7 5.88 -11.25 20.63
C ILE A 7 6.84 -12.41 20.86
N ALA A 8 6.88 -12.97 22.08
CA ALA A 8 7.75 -14.11 22.43
C ALA A 8 9.21 -13.96 21.95
N ALA A 9 9.81 -12.79 22.23
CA ALA A 9 11.16 -12.38 21.82
C ALA A 9 11.38 -12.16 20.31
N GLN A 10 10.37 -12.39 19.47
CA GLN A 10 10.44 -12.12 18.05
C GLN A 10 9.82 -10.76 17.71
N ARG A 11 10.44 -10.03 16.78
CA ARG A 11 9.99 -8.71 16.34
C ARG A 11 9.33 -8.79 14.97
N TYR A 12 8.26 -8.01 14.81
CA TYR A 12 7.46 -7.95 13.60
C TYR A 12 7.21 -6.50 13.17
N MET A 13 7.27 -6.24 11.88
CA MET A 13 6.74 -5.02 11.27
C MET A 13 5.24 -5.22 11.03
N VAL A 14 4.45 -4.26 11.49
CA VAL A 14 3.01 -4.18 11.26
C VAL A 14 2.69 -2.84 10.63
N ASP A 15 2.04 -2.87 9.47
CA ASP A 15 1.55 -1.67 8.78
C ASP A 15 0.08 -1.87 8.37
N VAL A 16 -0.79 -1.07 8.98
CA VAL A 16 -2.23 -1.04 8.69
C VAL A 16 -2.67 0.25 8.00
N GLY A 17 -1.71 1.10 7.59
CA GLY A 17 -1.93 2.44 7.07
C GLY A 17 -1.40 2.68 5.65
N PHE A 18 -0.59 1.78 5.09
CA PHE A 18 -0.02 1.96 3.75
C PHE A 18 -1.08 2.00 2.64
N GLY A 19 -2.10 1.15 2.73
CA GLY A 19 -3.15 1.01 1.73
C GLY A 19 -3.03 -0.26 0.89
N ARG A 20 -3.50 -0.24 -0.36
CA ARG A 20 -3.82 -1.45 -1.15
C ARG A 20 -2.69 -2.48 -1.23
N ASN A 21 -1.44 -2.06 -1.37
CA ASN A 21 -0.28 -2.94 -1.52
C ASN A 21 0.49 -3.13 -0.20
N GLY A 22 -0.11 -2.77 0.93
CA GLY A 22 0.46 -2.96 2.26
C GLY A 22 0.38 -4.43 2.69
N PRO A 23 1.17 -4.83 3.70
CA PRO A 23 1.12 -6.18 4.24
C PRO A 23 -0.27 -6.44 4.85
N THR A 24 -0.75 -7.68 4.72
CA THR A 24 -2.00 -8.11 5.39
C THR A 24 -1.74 -8.98 6.62
N LEU A 25 -0.47 -9.29 6.88
CA LEU A 25 0.01 -10.05 8.02
C LEU A 25 1.25 -9.33 8.61
N PRO A 26 1.52 -9.49 9.92
CA PRO A 26 2.78 -9.05 10.50
C PRO A 26 3.97 -9.70 9.77
N LEU A 27 4.90 -8.89 9.31
CA LEU A 27 6.12 -9.38 8.68
C LEU A 27 7.21 -9.54 9.74
N LEU A 28 7.85 -10.70 9.78
CA LEU A 28 9.02 -10.92 10.62
C LEU A 28 10.07 -9.83 10.33
N LEU A 29 10.58 -9.15 11.36
CA LEU A 29 11.61 -8.13 11.20
C LEU A 29 12.99 -8.79 11.01
N GLU A 30 13.13 -9.49 9.88
CA GLU A 30 14.33 -10.21 9.47
C GLU A 30 14.62 -9.93 7.99
N ASN A 31 15.90 -9.93 7.62
CA ASN A 31 16.30 -9.69 6.24
C ASN A 31 15.81 -10.82 5.33
N ASN A 32 15.13 -10.46 4.24
CA ASN A 32 14.43 -11.35 3.32
C ASN A 32 13.23 -12.10 3.92
N ALA A 33 12.67 -11.69 5.05
CA ALA A 33 11.38 -12.19 5.48
C ALA A 33 10.32 -11.90 4.41
N GLN A 34 9.54 -12.92 4.02
CA GLN A 34 8.53 -12.81 2.97
C GLN A 34 7.20 -13.37 3.42
N GLU A 35 6.13 -12.82 2.87
CA GLU A 35 4.77 -13.35 3.00
C GLU A 35 4.06 -13.26 1.65
N ASP A 36 2.99 -14.04 1.50
CA ASP A 36 2.11 -13.91 0.35
C ASP A 36 1.27 -12.62 0.46
N ALA A 37 1.02 -12.00 -0.70
CA ALA A 37 0.10 -10.86 -0.81
C ALA A 37 -1.31 -11.36 -1.19
N ILE A 38 -2.28 -10.44 -1.21
CA ILE A 38 -3.69 -10.77 -1.50
C ILE A 38 -3.88 -11.43 -2.88
N ALA A 39 -3.13 -11.01 -3.89
CA ALA A 39 -3.25 -11.56 -5.24
C ALA A 39 -2.46 -12.88 -5.36
N PRO A 40 -3.03 -13.95 -5.96
CA PRO A 40 -2.33 -15.21 -6.13
C PRO A 40 -0.97 -15.04 -6.80
N GLY A 41 0.10 -15.57 -6.19
CA GLY A 41 1.47 -15.47 -6.71
C GLY A 41 2.17 -14.12 -6.47
N ALA A 42 1.47 -13.11 -5.95
CA ALA A 42 2.09 -11.88 -5.49
C ALA A 42 2.67 -12.07 -4.09
N ARG A 43 3.77 -11.37 -3.80
CA ARG A 43 4.48 -11.48 -2.51
C ARG A 43 4.92 -10.13 -1.99
N VAL A 44 5.18 -10.09 -0.69
CA VAL A 44 5.75 -8.95 0.01
C VAL A 44 6.99 -9.41 0.77
N ARG A 45 7.96 -8.51 0.96
CA ARG A 45 9.15 -8.82 1.76
C ARG A 45 9.74 -7.61 2.48
N LEU A 46 10.58 -7.90 3.47
CA LEU A 46 11.49 -6.94 4.08
C LEU A 46 12.92 -7.22 3.67
N VAL A 47 13.64 -6.19 3.26
CA VAL A 47 15.11 -6.25 3.05
C VAL A 47 15.81 -5.16 3.85
N ARG A 48 17.05 -5.43 4.27
CA ARG A 48 17.89 -4.50 5.05
C ARG A 48 19.03 -3.99 4.16
N GLU A 49 18.81 -2.89 3.46
CA GLU A 49 19.70 -2.38 2.42
C GLU A 49 19.92 -0.87 2.49
N SER A 50 20.93 -0.38 1.77
CA SER A 50 21.18 1.06 1.61
C SER A 50 20.22 1.63 0.57
N LEU A 51 19.67 2.81 0.82
CA LEU A 51 18.81 3.48 -0.18
C LEU A 51 19.63 3.92 -1.41
N PRO A 52 19.05 3.92 -2.62
CA PRO A 52 19.77 4.32 -3.84
C PRO A 52 20.37 5.72 -3.79
N GLN A 53 19.77 6.64 -3.04
CA GLN A 53 20.22 8.02 -2.88
C GLN A 53 21.23 8.20 -1.74
N SER A 54 21.64 7.12 -1.05
CA SER A 54 22.65 7.19 0.01
C SER A 54 24.00 7.63 -0.56
N LEU A 55 24.63 8.62 0.07
CA LEU A 55 25.97 9.09 -0.28
C LEU A 55 27.07 8.09 0.13
N HIS A 56 26.76 7.18 1.06
CA HIS A 56 27.67 6.15 1.55
C HIS A 56 26.98 4.78 1.47
N PRO A 57 26.80 4.22 0.26
CA PRO A 57 26.02 2.98 0.07
C PRO A 57 26.65 1.74 0.72
N THR A 58 27.95 1.78 1.02
CA THR A 58 28.68 0.70 1.70
C THR A 58 28.67 0.83 3.23
N ASP A 59 28.16 1.93 3.78
CA ASP A 59 28.05 2.11 5.24
C ASP A 59 26.87 1.32 5.79
N ASN A 60 27.18 0.22 6.47
CA ASN A 60 26.18 -0.66 7.08
C ASN A 60 25.37 0.02 8.19
N SER A 61 25.87 1.10 8.80
CA SER A 61 25.15 1.83 9.85
C SER A 61 23.96 2.63 9.30
N GLN A 62 24.00 2.98 8.01
CA GLN A 62 23.00 3.81 7.33
C GLN A 62 21.98 3.00 6.53
N LYS A 63 22.02 1.66 6.62
CA LYS A 63 21.00 0.83 5.98
C LYS A 63 19.63 1.21 6.53
N MET A 64 18.58 1.01 5.73
CA MET A 64 17.17 1.08 6.14
C MET A 64 16.46 -0.28 5.96
N TRP A 65 15.37 -0.51 6.68
CA TRP A 65 14.44 -1.58 6.31
C TRP A 65 13.63 -1.09 5.13
N ILE A 66 13.50 -1.91 4.09
CA ILE A 66 12.76 -1.57 2.87
C ILE A 66 11.66 -2.62 2.70
N TYR A 67 10.41 -2.16 2.69
CA TYR A 67 9.27 -2.97 2.32
C TYR A 67 9.15 -2.99 0.79
N GLN A 68 9.09 -4.19 0.24
CA GLN A 68 9.00 -4.41 -1.20
C GLN A 68 7.79 -5.28 -1.52
N HIS A 69 7.14 -5.00 -2.64
CA HIS A 69 6.07 -5.84 -3.17
C HIS A 69 6.47 -6.38 -4.53
N ARG A 70 6.02 -7.59 -4.84
CA ARG A 70 6.15 -8.23 -6.14
C ARG A 70 4.76 -8.64 -6.61
N GLY A 71 4.38 -8.22 -7.80
CA GLY A 71 3.12 -8.66 -8.42
C GLY A 71 3.11 -10.16 -8.71
N PRO A 72 1.97 -10.71 -9.15
CA PRO A 72 1.97 -12.05 -9.75
C PRO A 72 2.96 -12.07 -10.90
N SER A 73 3.76 -13.13 -11.03
CA SER A 73 4.71 -13.26 -12.14
C SER A 73 3.94 -13.20 -13.46
N ASN A 74 4.03 -12.07 -14.17
CA ASN A 74 3.57 -12.01 -15.55
C ASN A 74 4.62 -12.76 -16.37
N LYS A 75 4.27 -13.96 -16.86
CA LYS A 75 4.99 -14.54 -18.00
C LYS A 75 4.67 -13.70 -19.23
N THR A 76 5.29 -12.54 -19.36
CA THR A 76 5.33 -11.80 -20.61
C THR A 76 6.78 -11.50 -20.90
N HIS A 77 7.41 -12.43 -21.63
CA HIS A 77 8.72 -12.24 -22.23
C HIS A 77 8.70 -10.96 -23.07
N HIS A 78 9.35 -9.91 -22.58
CA HIS A 78 10.03 -9.00 -23.49
C HIS A 78 11.45 -9.55 -23.62
N HIS A 79 11.72 -10.23 -24.74
CA HIS A 79 13.07 -10.64 -25.13
C HIS A 79 13.97 -9.39 -25.13
N HIS A 80 14.79 -9.25 -24.10
CA HIS A 80 16.05 -8.54 -24.24
C HIS A 80 17.05 -9.56 -24.80
N PRO A 81 17.81 -9.24 -25.87
CA PRO A 81 18.75 -10.20 -26.44
C PRO A 81 19.79 -10.56 -25.37
N SER A 82 19.87 -11.85 -25.06
CA SER A 82 20.75 -12.45 -24.06
C SER A 82 22.22 -12.17 -24.37
N VAL A 83 22.97 -11.75 -23.36
CA VAL A 83 24.42 -11.99 -23.34
C VAL A 83 24.58 -13.41 -22.82
N ALA A 84 24.94 -14.34 -23.72
CA ALA A 84 25.02 -15.75 -23.38
C ALA A 84 26.11 -16.00 -22.33
N GLY A 85 25.71 -16.61 -21.22
CA GLY A 85 26.62 -17.28 -20.30
C GLY A 85 26.42 -16.86 -18.85
N LEU A 86 25.54 -17.60 -18.15
CA LEU A 86 25.66 -18.09 -16.76
C LEU A 86 24.23 -18.31 -16.23
N GLU A 87 23.71 -19.54 -16.39
CA GLU A 87 22.35 -19.95 -16.03
C GLU A 87 21.99 -19.70 -14.54
N GLY A 88 22.97 -19.42 -13.68
CA GLY A 88 22.76 -19.06 -12.26
C GLY A 88 22.80 -17.56 -11.93
N GLU A 89 23.24 -16.68 -12.85
CA GLU A 89 23.22 -15.22 -12.64
C GLU A 89 21.94 -14.60 -13.20
N GLU A 90 21.39 -15.15 -14.28
CA GLU A 90 20.11 -14.73 -14.86
C GLU A 90 18.93 -14.97 -13.91
N GLU A 91 18.81 -16.15 -13.28
CA GLU A 91 17.76 -16.42 -12.27
C GLU A 91 17.86 -15.44 -11.07
N ARG A 92 19.08 -15.10 -10.65
CA ARG A 92 19.34 -14.20 -9.52
C ARG A 92 19.07 -12.73 -9.87
N MET A 93 19.17 -12.35 -11.14
CA MET A 93 18.79 -11.04 -11.65
C MET A 93 17.28 -10.95 -11.87
N GLU A 94 16.63 -11.95 -12.46
CA GLU A 94 15.17 -12.00 -12.63
C GLU A 94 14.42 -11.97 -11.29
N GLU A 95 14.94 -12.65 -10.25
CA GLU A 95 14.39 -12.57 -8.90
C GLU A 95 14.52 -11.17 -8.29
N ARG A 96 15.51 -10.36 -8.70
CA ARG A 96 15.69 -8.97 -8.25
C ARG A 96 14.86 -7.98 -9.05
N GLU A 97 14.65 -8.22 -10.35
CA GLU A 97 14.04 -7.27 -11.27
C GLU A 97 12.54 -7.02 -11.05
N ASN A 98 11.83 -7.91 -10.33
CA ASN A 98 10.38 -7.76 -10.12
C ASN A 98 9.98 -7.24 -8.72
N TRP A 99 10.91 -7.02 -7.80
CA TRP A 99 10.58 -6.44 -6.49
C TRP A 99 10.57 -4.92 -6.55
N ILE A 100 9.41 -4.34 -6.27
CA ILE A 100 9.22 -2.90 -6.29
C ILE A 100 9.40 -2.35 -4.86
N PRO A 101 10.45 -1.55 -4.59
CA PRO A 101 10.61 -0.88 -3.32
C PRO A 101 9.49 0.13 -3.14
N THR A 102 8.82 0.06 -1.98
CA THR A 102 7.57 0.80 -1.76
C THR A 102 7.74 1.89 -0.71
N TYR A 103 8.36 1.56 0.43
CA TYR A 103 8.78 2.52 1.44
C TYR A 103 9.92 1.94 2.27
N ALA A 104 10.61 2.82 2.99
CA ALA A 104 11.68 2.44 3.90
C ALA A 104 11.45 3.03 5.30
N PHE A 105 11.95 2.35 6.31
CA PHE A 105 11.85 2.78 7.71
C PHE A 105 13.11 2.40 8.50
N THR A 106 13.28 3.07 9.62
CA THR A 106 14.29 2.76 10.65
C THR A 106 13.59 2.17 11.87
N GLU A 107 14.36 1.57 12.75
CA GLU A 107 13.86 1.08 14.04
C GLU A 107 13.85 2.16 15.13
N LEU A 108 14.30 3.38 14.80
CA LEU A 108 14.20 4.52 15.69
C LEU A 108 12.74 4.72 16.12
N GLU A 109 12.54 4.92 17.42
CA GLU A 109 11.23 5.22 17.99
C GLU A 109 10.81 6.65 17.62
N PHE A 110 9.53 6.79 17.28
CA PHE A 110 8.89 8.07 16.99
C PHE A 110 7.79 8.31 18.01
N PHE A 111 7.73 9.53 18.54
CA PHE A 111 6.71 9.96 19.49
C PHE A 111 5.53 10.63 18.76
N PRO A 112 4.37 10.81 19.43
CA PRO A 112 3.22 11.50 18.84
C PRO A 112 3.56 12.84 18.17
N GLN A 113 4.47 13.62 18.74
CA GLN A 113 4.92 14.91 18.23
C GLN A 113 5.65 14.79 16.88
N ASP A 114 6.44 13.73 16.68
CA ASP A 114 7.10 13.49 15.40
C ASP A 114 6.07 13.18 14.32
N PHE A 115 5.01 12.44 14.67
CA PHE A 115 3.89 12.16 13.78
C PHE A 115 3.06 13.40 13.45
N GLU A 116 2.90 14.35 14.37
CA GLU A 116 2.25 15.62 14.08
C GLU A 116 2.99 16.41 13.00
N VAL A 117 4.33 16.48 13.10
CA VAL A 117 5.18 17.12 12.08
C VAL A 117 5.08 16.38 10.75
N MET A 118 5.18 15.05 10.73
CA MET A 118 5.09 14.27 9.50
C MET A 118 3.71 14.35 8.83
N LYS A 119 2.63 14.34 9.62
CA LYS A 119 1.25 14.46 9.12
C LYS A 119 1.00 15.81 8.44
N PHE A 120 1.70 16.86 8.84
CA PHE A 120 1.56 18.18 8.23
C PHE A 120 1.81 18.11 6.71
N CYS A 121 2.90 17.48 6.27
CA CYS A 121 3.19 17.32 4.85
C CYS A 121 2.08 16.56 4.11
N ALA A 122 1.67 15.41 4.65
CA ALA A 122 0.64 14.57 4.02
C ALA A 122 -0.72 15.28 3.92
N SER A 123 -1.07 16.14 4.89
CA SER A 123 -2.42 16.72 5.03
C SER A 123 -2.55 18.20 4.65
N ARG A 124 -1.44 18.94 4.49
CA ARG A 124 -1.46 20.39 4.24
C ARG A 124 -0.64 20.83 3.04
N VAL A 125 0.38 20.08 2.64
CA VAL A 125 1.26 20.49 1.55
C VAL A 125 0.60 20.20 0.20
N ARG A 126 0.60 21.21 -0.67
CA ARG A 126 -0.06 21.21 -1.99
C ARG A 126 0.56 20.28 -3.04
N THR A 127 1.67 19.63 -2.73
CA THR A 127 2.23 18.55 -3.55
C THR A 127 1.80 17.17 -3.07
N SER A 128 1.12 17.08 -1.92
CA SER A 128 0.57 15.82 -1.41
C SER A 128 -0.70 15.45 -2.17
N PHE A 129 -0.68 14.27 -2.78
CA PHE A 129 -1.83 13.66 -3.44
C PHE A 129 -3.10 13.64 -2.56
N PHE A 130 -2.94 13.41 -1.25
CA PHE A 130 -4.04 13.32 -0.28
C PHE A 130 -4.79 14.63 -0.05
N THR A 131 -4.24 15.78 -0.48
CA THR A 131 -4.92 17.08 -0.33
C THR A 131 -5.89 17.41 -1.47
N TYR A 132 -5.87 16.62 -2.55
CA TYR A 132 -6.69 16.83 -3.76
C TYR A 132 -7.64 15.67 -4.08
N THR A 133 -7.44 14.51 -3.45
CA THR A 133 -8.16 13.30 -3.81
C THR A 133 -8.70 12.60 -2.58
N VAL A 134 -9.99 12.28 -2.58
CA VAL A 134 -10.58 11.40 -1.58
C VAL A 134 -10.09 9.97 -1.83
N VAL A 135 -9.41 9.39 -0.86
CA VAL A 135 -8.89 8.02 -0.91
C VAL A 135 -9.52 7.23 0.23
N VAL A 136 -10.16 6.12 -0.09
CA VAL A 136 -10.71 5.19 0.92
C VAL A 136 -10.34 3.78 0.52
N LEU A 137 -9.96 2.97 1.50
CA LEU A 137 -9.67 1.55 1.31
C LEU A 137 -10.40 0.75 2.36
N LYS A 138 -10.97 -0.38 1.94
CA LYS A 138 -11.53 -1.41 2.80
C LYS A 138 -11.00 -2.76 2.37
N TYR A 139 -10.47 -3.53 3.31
CA TYR A 139 -10.10 -4.92 3.08
C TYR A 139 -11.33 -5.82 3.15
N LEU A 140 -11.39 -6.81 2.27
CA LEU A 140 -12.38 -7.87 2.26
C LEU A 140 -11.77 -9.08 2.95
N VAL A 141 -12.43 -9.57 3.99
CA VAL A 141 -11.93 -10.64 4.85
C VAL A 141 -12.97 -11.75 4.90
N GLU A 142 -12.54 -12.98 4.67
CA GLU A 142 -13.33 -14.20 4.78
C GLU A 142 -12.72 -15.13 5.84
N LYS A 143 -13.38 -16.24 6.14
CA LYS A 143 -12.83 -17.28 7.01
C LYS A 143 -12.36 -18.46 6.18
N ASP A 144 -11.16 -18.98 6.47
CA ASP A 144 -10.70 -20.25 5.89
C ASP A 144 -11.39 -21.46 6.53
N GLU A 145 -11.00 -22.67 6.11
CA GLU A 145 -11.55 -23.94 6.59
C GLU A 145 -11.35 -24.13 8.11
N GLU A 146 -10.27 -23.57 8.67
CA GLU A 146 -10.00 -23.56 10.11
C GLU A 146 -10.66 -22.38 10.86
N GLY A 147 -11.41 -21.53 10.16
CA GLY A 147 -12.11 -20.38 10.73
C GLY A 147 -11.24 -19.13 10.96
N ARG A 148 -10.01 -19.10 10.44
CA ARG A 148 -9.08 -17.96 10.53
C ARG A 148 -9.45 -16.89 9.51
N ALA A 149 -9.27 -15.63 9.89
CA ALA A 149 -9.53 -14.50 9.02
C ALA A 149 -8.47 -14.40 7.91
N VAL A 150 -8.89 -14.43 6.65
CA VAL A 150 -8.03 -14.31 5.47
C VAL A 150 -8.48 -13.12 4.63
N CYS A 151 -7.55 -12.23 4.28
CA CYS A 151 -7.85 -11.13 3.39
C CYS A 151 -7.90 -11.59 1.92
N VAL A 152 -9.09 -11.58 1.32
CA VAL A 152 -9.33 -12.08 -0.05
C VAL A 152 -9.34 -10.97 -1.10
N GLY A 153 -9.36 -9.70 -0.67
CA GLY A 153 -9.53 -8.59 -1.59
C GLY A 153 -9.57 -7.21 -0.93
N THR A 154 -9.83 -6.21 -1.75
CA THR A 154 -10.01 -4.82 -1.33
C THR A 154 -11.14 -4.14 -2.11
N VAL A 155 -11.75 -3.13 -1.49
CA VAL A 155 -12.57 -2.12 -2.18
C VAL A 155 -11.88 -0.77 -1.96
N GLN A 156 -11.59 -0.07 -3.04
CA GLN A 156 -10.89 1.21 -3.02
C GLN A 156 -11.75 2.29 -3.68
N MET A 157 -11.86 3.45 -3.03
CA MET A 157 -12.34 4.68 -3.64
C MET A 157 -11.15 5.59 -3.93
N LEU A 158 -11.06 6.08 -5.16
CA LEU A 158 -10.11 7.09 -5.58
C LEU A 158 -10.87 8.22 -6.28
N GLY A 159 -11.02 9.35 -5.60
CA GLY A 159 -11.90 10.43 -6.01
C GLY A 159 -13.34 9.93 -6.14
N GLY A 160 -13.88 9.94 -7.36
CA GLY A 160 -15.22 9.40 -7.66
C GLY A 160 -15.25 7.92 -8.03
N GLN A 161 -14.12 7.30 -8.35
CA GLN A 161 -14.09 5.92 -8.85
C GLN A 161 -13.97 4.92 -7.70
N VAL A 162 -14.83 3.90 -7.72
CA VAL A 162 -14.83 2.78 -6.77
C VAL A 162 -14.44 1.52 -7.49
N LYS A 163 -13.39 0.86 -7.02
CA LYS A 163 -12.82 -0.34 -7.61
C LYS A 163 -12.79 -1.47 -6.60
N ARG A 164 -13.33 -2.64 -6.97
CA ARG A 164 -13.25 -3.86 -6.18
C ARG A 164 -12.16 -4.76 -6.76
N THR A 165 -11.35 -5.33 -5.89
CA THR A 165 -10.29 -6.28 -6.27
C THR A 165 -10.41 -7.54 -5.43
N VAL A 166 -10.54 -8.71 -6.04
CA VAL A 166 -10.58 -10.01 -5.35
C VAL A 166 -9.69 -10.98 -6.12
N GLY A 167 -8.82 -11.71 -5.42
CA GLY A 167 -7.89 -12.65 -6.05
C GLY A 167 -7.05 -12.04 -7.17
N GLY A 168 -6.64 -10.77 -7.01
CA GLY A 168 -5.88 -10.01 -8.01
C GLY A 168 -6.69 -9.45 -9.19
N LYS A 169 -7.95 -9.87 -9.38
CA LYS A 169 -8.83 -9.35 -10.45
C LYS A 169 -9.54 -8.10 -9.97
N SER A 170 -9.57 -7.09 -10.82
CA SER A 170 -9.92 -5.72 -10.48
C SER A 170 -11.04 -5.23 -11.39
N GLU A 171 -12.15 -4.74 -10.82
CA GLU A 171 -13.32 -4.23 -11.55
C GLU A 171 -13.79 -2.88 -10.99
N VAL A 172 -14.23 -1.97 -11.87
CA VAL A 172 -14.86 -0.71 -11.44
C VAL A 172 -16.32 -1.00 -11.11
N VAL A 173 -16.72 -0.80 -9.86
CA VAL A 173 -18.07 -1.12 -9.38
C VAL A 173 -19.00 0.09 -9.33
N LYS A 174 -18.44 1.30 -9.23
CA LYS A 174 -19.21 2.55 -9.25
C LYS A 174 -18.31 3.69 -9.67
N GLU A 175 -18.86 4.60 -10.45
CA GLU A 175 -18.30 5.93 -10.68
C GLU A 175 -19.29 6.96 -10.12
N CYS A 176 -18.85 7.71 -9.11
CA CYS A 176 -19.58 8.81 -8.52
C CYS A 176 -19.27 10.05 -9.33
N ARG A 177 -20.30 10.73 -9.82
CA ARG A 177 -20.20 12.00 -10.54
C ARG A 177 -20.52 13.19 -9.64
N THR A 178 -21.20 12.96 -8.52
CA THR A 178 -21.58 14.00 -7.54
C THR A 178 -21.13 13.64 -6.12
N GLU A 179 -21.01 14.67 -5.26
CA GLU A 179 -20.80 14.45 -3.82
C GLU A 179 -21.90 13.62 -3.17
N GLY A 180 -23.16 13.80 -3.55
CA GLY A 180 -24.27 13.03 -3.01
C GLY A 180 -24.11 11.53 -3.25
N GLU A 181 -23.69 11.14 -4.45
CA GLU A 181 -23.37 9.74 -4.77
C GLU A 181 -22.18 9.24 -3.98
N ARG A 182 -21.12 10.04 -3.86
CA ARG A 182 -19.91 9.61 -3.14
C ARG A 182 -20.19 9.42 -1.66
N VAL A 183 -20.94 10.32 -1.02
CA VAL A 183 -21.39 10.19 0.37
C VAL A 183 -22.22 8.93 0.58
N LYS A 184 -23.13 8.61 -0.35
CA LYS A 184 -23.90 7.36 -0.28
C LYS A 184 -22.99 6.13 -0.35
N VAL A 185 -21.98 6.13 -1.22
CA VAL A 185 -21.00 5.04 -1.28
C VAL A 185 -20.16 4.93 0.00
N LEU A 186 -19.73 6.06 0.58
CA LEU A 186 -19.02 6.06 1.86
C LEU A 186 -19.82 5.32 2.94
N GLU A 187 -21.12 5.55 3.01
CA GLU A 187 -22.00 4.85 3.94
C GLU A 187 -22.21 3.38 3.55
N ASP A 188 -22.75 3.12 2.34
CA ASP A 188 -23.22 1.79 1.93
C ASP A 188 -22.07 0.78 1.79
N VAL A 189 -20.90 1.22 1.31
CA VAL A 189 -19.77 0.33 0.97
C VAL A 189 -18.72 0.34 2.08
N PHE A 190 -18.38 1.52 2.59
CA PHE A 190 -17.28 1.70 3.55
C PHE A 190 -17.74 1.79 5.00
N GLY A 191 -19.05 1.93 5.27
CA GLY A 191 -19.58 2.08 6.63
C GLY A 191 -19.26 3.44 7.27
N ILE A 192 -18.86 4.43 6.48
CA ILE A 192 -18.47 5.76 6.93
C ILE A 192 -19.67 6.69 6.80
N ARG A 193 -20.30 6.99 7.93
CA ARG A 193 -21.41 7.95 8.01
C ARG A 193 -20.89 9.33 8.37
N LEU A 194 -21.15 10.30 7.49
CA LEU A 194 -20.79 11.69 7.70
C LEU A 194 -21.99 12.48 8.24
N SER A 195 -21.74 13.36 9.20
CA SER A 195 -22.69 14.38 9.62
C SER A 195 -22.91 15.42 8.51
N GLU A 196 -24.01 16.17 8.59
CA GLU A 196 -24.29 17.25 7.64
C GLU A 196 -23.17 18.32 7.60
N ARG A 197 -22.50 18.57 8.73
CA ARG A 197 -21.36 19.49 8.78
C ARG A 197 -20.16 18.94 8.00
N GLU A 198 -19.85 17.66 8.14
CA GLU A 198 -18.73 17.02 7.43
C GLU A 198 -18.99 16.92 5.93
N LYS A 199 -20.23 16.61 5.52
CA LYS A 199 -20.65 16.63 4.10
C LYS A 199 -20.40 18.00 3.46
N ARG A 200 -20.69 19.09 4.18
CA ARG A 200 -20.44 20.46 3.69
C ARG A 200 -18.97 20.85 3.65
N GLY A 201 -18.10 20.15 4.39
CA GLY A 201 -16.68 20.50 4.51
C GLY A 201 -15.89 20.40 3.20
N ILE A 202 -16.38 19.63 2.23
CA ILE A 202 -15.75 19.48 0.91
C ILE A 202 -16.26 20.48 -0.13
N MET A 203 -17.37 21.18 0.15
CA MET A 203 -17.96 22.13 -0.79
C MET A 203 -17.00 23.27 -1.10
N GLY A 204 -16.85 23.60 -2.39
CA GLY A 204 -15.92 24.64 -2.84
C GLY A 204 -14.47 24.19 -2.95
N THR A 205 -14.12 23.00 -2.49
CA THR A 205 -12.76 22.47 -2.62
C THR A 205 -12.50 21.90 -4.02
N VAL A 206 -11.23 21.76 -4.37
CA VAL A 206 -10.79 21.11 -5.62
C VAL A 206 -11.16 19.62 -5.71
N ALA A 207 -11.42 18.97 -4.58
CA ALA A 207 -11.82 17.56 -4.52
C ALA A 207 -13.35 17.36 -4.62
N GLU A 208 -14.12 18.45 -4.71
CA GLU A 208 -15.57 18.41 -4.85
C GLU A 208 -15.99 17.89 -6.24
N LEU A 209 -16.86 16.88 -6.26
CA LEU A 209 -17.55 16.38 -7.44
C LEU A 209 -18.86 17.13 -7.63
N ARG A 210 -18.85 18.04 -8.61
CA ARG A 210 -19.99 18.91 -8.93
C ARG A 210 -20.98 18.33 -9.95
N GLY A 211 -20.73 17.12 -10.46
CA GLY A 211 -21.39 16.62 -11.66
C GLY A 211 -20.75 17.16 -12.93
N VAL A 212 -21.11 16.58 -14.08
CA VAL A 212 -20.76 17.17 -15.38
C VAL A 212 -21.69 18.35 -15.56
N ALA A 213 -21.15 19.56 -15.76
CA ALA A 213 -21.93 20.70 -16.20
C ALA A 213 -22.57 20.33 -17.55
N SER A 214 -23.91 20.30 -17.59
CA SER A 214 -24.70 20.14 -18.81
C SER A 214 -24.46 21.30 -19.77
#